data_AF-A0A352IX27-F1
#
_entry.id   AF-A0A352IX27-F1
#
_cell.length_a   1.000
_cell.length_b   1.000
_cell.length_c   1.000
_cell.angle_alpha   90.00
_cell.angle_beta   90.00
_cell.angle_gamma   90.00
#
_symmetry.space_group_name_H-M   'P 1'
#
loop_
_entity.id
_entity.type
_entity.pdbx_description
1 polymer ?
#
loop_
_entity_poly.entity_id
_entity_poly.type
_entity_poly.pdbx_seq_one_letter_code
_entity_poly.pdbx_strand_id
1 'polypeptide(L)' 'EMDQNFALEDYEVEAGYVLSCQCYPISDKVVLDYDEM' A
#
# COMPACT_ATOMS: atom_id res chain seq x y z
N GLU A 1 -1.26 -5.62 -6.42
CA GLU A 1 -1.60 -4.22 -6.75
C GLU A 1 -2.79 -3.78 -5.88
N MET A 2 -3.13 -2.49 -5.85
CA MET A 2 -4.32 -1.97 -5.15
C MET A 2 -5.51 -1.91 -6.12
N ASP A 3 -6.59 -2.63 -5.80
CA ASP A 3 -7.78 -2.70 -6.67
C ASP A 3 -8.55 -1.38 -6.72
N GLN A 4 -8.50 -0.64 -5.60
CA GLN A 4 -9.08 0.68 -5.44
C GLN A 4 -8.14 1.53 -4.59
N ASN A 5 -8.16 2.84 -4.83
CA ASN A 5 -7.47 3.83 -4.01
C ASN A 5 -8.42 5.02 -3.80
N PHE A 6 -8.85 5.24 -2.57
CA PHE A 6 -9.76 6.35 -2.22
C PHE A 6 -9.14 7.38 -1.27
N ALA A 7 -7.87 7.19 -0.87
CA ALA A 7 -7.27 8.01 0.18
C ALA A 7 -5.83 8.44 -0.09
N LEU A 8 -5.05 7.69 -0.89
CA LEU A 8 -3.67 8.05 -1.19
C LEU A 8 -3.60 8.90 -2.47
N GLU A 9 -2.76 9.92 -2.43
CA GLU A 9 -2.36 10.70 -3.60
C GLU A 9 -1.35 9.92 -4.45
N ASP A 10 -1.17 10.32 -5.72
CA ASP A 10 -0.29 9.62 -6.65
C ASP A 10 1.15 9.51 -6.14
N TYR A 11 1.69 10.57 -5.53
CA TYR A 11 3.05 10.57 -5.00
C TYR A 11 3.24 9.62 -3.81
N GLU A 12 2.18 9.35 -3.03
CA GLU A 12 2.22 8.41 -1.92
C GLU A 12 2.26 6.97 -2.45
N VAL A 13 1.51 6.69 -3.52
CA VAL A 13 1.56 5.40 -4.21
C VAL A 13 2.94 5.20 -4.87
N GLU A 14 3.50 6.23 -5.51
CA GLU A 14 4.85 6.19 -6.08
C GLU A 14 5.93 6.00 -5.01
N ALA A 15 5.72 6.53 -3.80
CA ALA A 15 6.59 6.30 -2.64
C ALA A 15 6.44 4.89 -2.03
N GLY A 16 5.45 4.10 -2.48
CA GLY A 16 5.25 2.72 -2.04
C GLY A 16 4.26 2.54 -0.89
N TYR A 17 3.51 3.57 -0.51
CA TYR A 17 2.43 3.43 0.47
C TYR A 17 1.26 2.65 -0.13
N VAL A 18 0.60 1.83 0.69
CA VAL A 18 -0.54 1.01 0.29
C VAL A 18 -1.62 0.98 1.36
N LEU A 19 -2.87 0.87 0.93
CA LEU A 19 -4.01 0.66 1.83
C LEU A 19 -4.22 -0.84 2.05
N SER A 20 -3.87 -1.33 3.24
CA SER A 20 -3.89 -2.77 3.55
C SER A 20 -5.26 -3.45 3.38
N CYS A 21 -6.37 -2.70 3.49
CA CYS A 21 -7.73 -3.18 3.25
C CYS A 21 -8.13 -3.21 1.75
N GLN A 22 -7.35 -2.57 0.87
CA GLN A 22 -7.65 -2.42 -0.57
C GLN A 22 -6.55 -3.05 -1.46
N CYS A 23 -5.54 -3.69 -0.87
CA CYS A 23 -4.44 -4.33 -1.59
C CYS A 23 -4.34 -5.83 -1.28
N TYR A 24 -3.73 -6.57 -2.21
CA TYR A 24 -3.38 -7.98 -2.04
C TYR A 24 -1.86 -8.21 -2.16
N PRO A 25 -1.29 -9.15 -1.39
CA PRO A 25 0.11 -9.52 -1.52
C PRO A 25 0.35 -10.19 -2.89
N ILE A 26 1.46 -9.84 -3.53
CA ILE A 26 1.91 -10.42 -4.81
C ILE A 26 3.08 -11.39 -4.64
N SER A 27 3.53 -11.61 -3.40
CA SER A 27 4.64 -12.48 -3.04
C SER A 27 4.26 -13.36 -1.84
N ASP A 28 4.99 -14.48 -1.68
CA ASP A 28 4.76 -15.44 -0.59
C ASP A 28 4.94 -14.84 0.81
N LYS A 29 5.77 -13.80 0.92
CA LYS A 29 6.01 -13.07 2.15
C LYS A 29 6.00 -11.58 1.87
N VAL A 30 5.34 -10.82 2.73
CA VAL A 30 5.31 -9.36 2.74
C VAL A 30 5.58 -8.85 4.16
N VAL A 31 6.18 -7.68 4.26
CA VAL A 31 6.38 -6.95 5.52
C VAL A 31 5.73 -5.59 5.33
N LEU A 32 4.84 -5.23 6.27
CA LEU A 32 4.16 -3.93 6.28
C LEU A 32 4.65 -3.17 7.50
N ASP A 33 5.10 -1.94 7.28
CA ASP A 33 5.39 -0.98 8.33
C ASP A 33 4.23 0.02 8.40
N TYR A 34 3.77 0.31 9.62
CA TYR A 34 2.66 1.22 9.89
C TYR A 34 3.12 2.48 10.63
N ASP A 35 4.38 2.52 11.09
CA ASP A 35 4.91 3.52 12.02
C ASP A 35 6.07 4.32 11.40
N GLU A 36 5.86 4.84 10.19
CA GLU A 36 6.71 5.88 9.61
C GLU A 36 6.14 7.26 10.03
N MET A 37 6.66 7.83 11.11
CA MET A 37 6.32 9.18 11.62
C MET A 37 7.16 10.28 10.98
#